data_AF-A0A7Y2MY35-F1
#
_entry.id   AF-A0A7Y2MY35-F1
#
_cell.length_a   1.000
_cell.length_b   1.000
_cell.length_c   1.000
_cell.angle_alpha   90.00
_cell.angle_beta   90.00
_cell.angle_gamma   90.00
#
_symmetry.space_group_name_H-M   'P 1'
#
loop_
_entity.id
_entity.type
_entity.pdbx_description
1 polymer ?
#
loop_
_entity_poly.entity_id
_entity_poly.type
_entity_poly.pdbx_seq_one_letter_code
_entity_poly.pdbx_strand_id
1 'polypeptide(L)'
;MRIPTTRPLVLAAFGVSLFIGSTAEAQSLSDRIGQVMRQRASAQSTNASKSQMLGALLYTDLSVQFTDTPAREAISYLKTTLGVNIIGRYNDDRTGIGIDPDTTINLDVVDKPALTVLEMVLDQCGDEFESCAWQLRNGFVEVGTKERLAAKSAQEIRYYPIRDLLFEPPHYNNAPDLDLDSALSQSGNQGGG
;
A
#
# COMPACT_ATOMS: atom_id res chain seq x y z
N MET A 1 47.69 46.92 -47.42
CA MET A 1 46.88 45.69 -47.29
C MET A 1 46.07 45.82 -46.00
N ARG A 2 44.74 45.85 -46.18
CA ARG A 2 43.56 46.06 -45.32
C ARG A 2 43.63 46.27 -43.79
N ILE A 3 42.84 47.27 -43.39
CA ILE A 3 42.48 47.86 -42.08
C ILE A 3 41.42 46.99 -41.35
N PRO A 4 41.37 46.96 -40.00
CA PRO A 4 40.31 46.31 -39.24
C PRO A 4 39.05 47.19 -39.13
N THR A 5 37.88 46.62 -39.40
CA THR A 5 36.58 47.29 -39.29
C THR A 5 35.79 46.81 -38.06
N THR A 6 35.28 47.80 -37.34
CA THR A 6 34.39 47.78 -36.18
C THR A 6 32.98 47.26 -36.53
N ARG A 7 32.28 46.66 -35.57
CA ARG A 7 30.82 46.47 -35.61
C ARG A 7 30.16 46.81 -34.26
N PRO A 8 28.93 47.37 -34.29
CA PRO A 8 28.42 48.21 -33.21
C PRO A 8 27.36 47.54 -32.32
N LEU A 9 27.26 48.15 -31.14
CA LEU A 9 26.29 48.02 -30.07
C LEU A 9 24.84 48.17 -30.57
N VAL A 10 23.96 47.22 -30.23
CA VAL A 10 22.51 47.31 -30.42
C VAL A 10 21.80 47.33 -29.07
N LEU A 11 21.00 48.37 -28.92
CA LEU A 11 20.26 48.86 -27.77
C LEU A 11 19.07 47.93 -27.42
N ALA A 12 18.94 47.52 -26.16
CA ALA A 12 17.78 46.79 -25.65
C ALA A 12 16.64 47.77 -25.32
N ALA A 13 15.48 47.58 -25.97
CA ALA A 13 14.25 48.31 -25.67
C ALA A 13 13.43 47.57 -24.61
N PHE A 14 13.11 48.28 -23.52
CA PHE A 14 12.21 47.87 -22.44
C PHE A 14 10.77 47.72 -22.97
N GLY A 15 10.24 46.49 -22.95
CA GLY A 15 8.83 46.20 -23.21
C GLY A 15 8.03 46.10 -21.91
N VAL A 16 7.05 46.99 -21.75
CA VAL A 16 6.11 47.08 -20.63
C VAL A 16 5.28 45.79 -20.51
N SER A 17 5.34 45.15 -19.34
CA SER A 17 4.52 44.00 -18.99
C SER A 17 3.07 44.42 -18.74
N LEU A 18 2.15 44.02 -19.63
CA LEU A 18 0.72 44.07 -19.39
C LEU A 18 0.34 43.00 -18.36
N PHE A 19 -0.04 43.45 -17.16
CA PHE A 19 -0.72 42.62 -16.17
C PHE A 19 -2.10 42.23 -16.72
N ILE A 20 -2.22 41.02 -17.26
CA ILE A 20 -3.52 40.40 -17.52
C ILE A 20 -4.01 39.89 -16.17
N GLY A 21 -5.01 40.59 -15.62
CA GLY A 21 -5.75 40.12 -14.45
C GLY A 21 -6.37 38.76 -14.75
N SER A 22 -6.02 37.76 -13.95
CA SER A 22 -6.74 36.48 -13.93
C SER A 22 -8.10 36.72 -13.31
N THR A 23 -9.12 36.90 -14.15
CA THR A 23 -10.52 36.80 -13.74
C THR A 23 -10.73 35.40 -13.19
N ALA A 24 -11.09 35.29 -11.91
CA ALA A 24 -11.56 34.07 -11.29
C ALA A 24 -12.82 33.59 -12.02
N GLU A 25 -12.66 32.71 -13.01
CA GLU A 25 -13.76 31.95 -13.58
C GLU A 25 -14.33 31.05 -12.47
N ALA A 26 -15.57 31.32 -12.09
CA ALA A 26 -16.36 30.42 -11.28
C ALA A 26 -16.41 29.05 -11.97
N GLN A 27 -15.65 28.08 -11.48
CA GLN A 27 -15.76 26.69 -11.93
C GLN A 27 -17.22 26.25 -11.77
N SER A 28 -17.89 26.02 -12.88
CA SER A 28 -19.32 25.71 -12.88
C SER A 28 -19.58 24.44 -12.07
N LEU A 29 -20.73 24.35 -11.41
CA LEU A 29 -21.12 23.16 -10.64
C LEU A 29 -21.08 21.89 -11.51
N SER A 30 -21.41 22.04 -12.80
CA SER A 30 -21.26 21.02 -13.84
C SER A 30 -19.82 20.53 -14.02
N ASP A 31 -18.84 21.43 -14.05
CA ASP A 31 -17.43 21.05 -14.19
C ASP A 31 -16.93 20.30 -12.95
N ARG A 32 -17.34 20.74 -11.76
CA ARG A 32 -17.02 20.06 -10.50
C ARG A 32 -17.65 18.66 -10.43
N ILE A 33 -18.92 18.52 -10.81
CA ILE A 33 -19.58 17.21 -10.88
C ILE A 33 -18.85 16.29 -11.88
N GLY A 34 -18.51 16.81 -13.07
CA GLY A 34 -17.74 16.08 -14.06
C GLY A 34 -16.38 15.61 -13.54
N GLN A 35 -15.66 16.46 -12.80
CA GLN A 35 -14.38 16.13 -12.19
C GLN A 35 -14.52 15.04 -11.12
N VAL A 36 -15.51 15.15 -10.22
CA VAL A 36 -15.78 14.14 -9.19
C VAL A 36 -16.17 12.80 -9.81
N MET A 37 -16.99 12.79 -10.86
CA MET A 37 -17.38 11.57 -11.57
C MET A 37 -16.18 10.86 -12.20
N ARG A 38 -15.26 11.61 -12.83
CA ARG A 38 -14.01 11.04 -13.38
C ARG A 38 -13.10 10.49 -12.28
N GLN A 39 -12.97 11.20 -11.16
CA GLN A 39 -12.19 10.75 -10.02
C GLN A 39 -12.76 9.46 -9.39
N ARG A 40 -14.09 9.35 -9.31
CA ARG A 40 -14.76 8.12 -8.86
C ARG A 40 -14.57 6.97 -9.83
N ALA A 41 -14.69 7.22 -11.13
CA ALA A 41 -14.49 6.20 -12.16
C ALA A 41 -13.05 5.64 -12.15
N SER A 42 -12.03 6.49 -11.98
CA SER A 42 -10.64 6.06 -11.88
C SER A 42 -10.31 5.36 -10.56
N ALA A 43 -10.93 5.78 -9.45
CA ALA A 43 -10.83 5.06 -8.18
C ALA A 43 -11.48 3.67 -8.27
N GLN A 44 -12.63 3.56 -8.93
CA GLN A 44 -13.33 2.29 -9.12
C GLN A 44 -12.53 1.31 -9.98
N SER A 45 -11.93 1.76 -11.10
CA SER A 45 -11.07 0.90 -11.93
C SER A 45 -9.83 0.43 -11.18
N THR A 46 -9.24 1.31 -10.35
CA THR A 46 -8.12 0.96 -9.47
C THR A 46 -8.51 -0.09 -8.44
N ASN A 47 -9.66 0.09 -7.78
CA ASN A 47 -10.16 -0.86 -6.79
C ASN A 47 -10.48 -2.22 -7.42
N ALA A 48 -11.05 -2.24 -8.63
CA ALA A 48 -11.28 -3.48 -9.37
C ALA A 48 -9.96 -4.22 -9.66
N SER A 49 -8.92 -3.50 -10.10
CA SER A 49 -7.59 -4.08 -10.32
C SER A 49 -6.97 -4.63 -9.03
N LYS A 50 -7.04 -3.90 -7.91
CA LYS A 50 -6.54 -4.36 -6.60
C LYS A 50 -7.30 -5.60 -6.11
N SER A 51 -8.62 -5.61 -6.28
CA SER A 51 -9.48 -6.73 -5.88
C SER A 51 -9.18 -7.98 -6.69
N GLN A 52 -8.92 -7.83 -8.00
CA GLN A 52 -8.52 -8.95 -8.86
C GLN A 52 -7.18 -9.56 -8.43
N MET A 53 -6.16 -8.72 -8.17
CA MET A 53 -4.85 -9.22 -7.71
C MET A 53 -4.95 -9.89 -6.34
N LEU A 54 -5.70 -9.29 -5.40
CA LEU A 54 -5.93 -9.89 -4.10
C LEU A 54 -6.71 -11.21 -4.22
N GLY A 55 -7.72 -11.26 -5.10
CA GLY A 55 -8.46 -12.48 -5.38
C GLY A 55 -7.57 -13.61 -5.92
N ALA A 56 -6.65 -13.28 -6.84
CA ALA A 56 -5.67 -14.24 -7.33
C ALA A 56 -4.77 -14.76 -6.19
N LEU A 57 -4.33 -13.90 -5.28
CA LEU A 57 -3.52 -14.31 -4.13
C LEU A 57 -4.29 -15.16 -3.11
N LEU A 58 -5.57 -14.85 -2.86
CA LEU A 58 -6.36 -15.52 -1.82
C LEU A 58 -7.00 -16.84 -2.27
N TYR A 59 -7.39 -16.93 -3.54
CA TYR A 59 -8.23 -18.02 -4.03
C TYR A 59 -7.54 -18.93 -5.05
N THR A 60 -6.27 -18.67 -5.35
CA THR A 60 -5.46 -19.59 -6.16
C THR A 60 -4.57 -20.39 -5.23
N ASP A 61 -4.75 -21.70 -5.21
CA ASP A 61 -3.85 -22.59 -4.49
C ASP A 61 -2.62 -22.91 -5.35
N LEU A 62 -1.45 -22.92 -4.72
CA LEU A 62 -0.18 -23.25 -5.32
C LEU A 62 0.49 -24.38 -4.55
N SER A 63 1.16 -25.24 -5.31
CA SER A 63 2.09 -26.24 -4.82
C SER A 63 3.47 -25.89 -5.36
N VAL A 64 4.44 -25.65 -4.48
CA VAL A 64 5.81 -25.26 -4.86
C VAL A 64 6.83 -26.11 -4.12
N GLN A 65 7.91 -26.42 -4.80
CA GLN A 65 9.08 -27.08 -4.23
C GLN A 65 10.33 -26.31 -4.64
N PHE A 66 10.77 -25.41 -3.77
CA PHE A 66 12.01 -24.67 -3.89
C PHE A 66 13.09 -25.38 -3.08
N THR A 67 14.17 -25.74 -3.76
CA THR A 67 15.38 -26.30 -3.15
C THR A 67 16.55 -25.43 -3.58
N ASP A 68 17.19 -24.80 -2.61
CA ASP A 68 18.30 -23.87 -2.83
C ASP A 68 18.01 -22.80 -3.90
N THR A 69 16.79 -22.25 -3.91
CA THR A 69 16.33 -21.34 -4.98
C THR A 69 16.53 -19.89 -4.58
N PRO A 70 17.18 -19.03 -5.39
CA PRO A 70 17.33 -17.62 -5.06
C PRO A 70 15.97 -16.91 -4.93
N ALA A 71 15.85 -15.99 -3.97
CA ALA A 71 14.63 -15.23 -3.70
C ALA A 71 14.10 -14.52 -4.94
N ARG A 72 14.98 -13.97 -5.78
CA ARG A 72 14.60 -13.36 -7.06
C ARG A 72 13.85 -14.33 -7.97
N GLU A 73 14.33 -15.56 -8.07
CA GLU A 73 13.73 -16.59 -8.91
C GLU A 73 12.41 -17.10 -8.33
N ALA A 74 12.35 -17.33 -7.02
CA ALA A 74 11.12 -17.72 -6.32
C ALA A 74 10.00 -16.68 -6.52
N ILE A 75 10.30 -15.39 -6.35
CA ILE A 75 9.33 -14.30 -6.57
C ILE A 75 8.93 -14.21 -8.05
N SER A 76 9.88 -14.41 -8.98
CA SER A 76 9.60 -14.44 -10.42
C SER A 76 8.71 -15.61 -10.83
N TYR A 77 8.90 -16.77 -10.20
CA TYR A 77 8.05 -17.94 -10.39
C TYR A 77 6.62 -17.65 -9.95
N LEU A 78 6.42 -17.06 -8.76
CA LEU A 78 5.08 -16.69 -8.28
C LEU A 78 4.40 -15.67 -9.21
N LYS A 79 5.15 -14.66 -9.68
CA LYS A 79 4.68 -13.69 -10.66
C LYS A 79 4.14 -14.38 -11.92
N THR A 80 4.93 -15.30 -12.47
CA THR A 80 4.61 -15.96 -13.74
C THR A 80 3.45 -16.92 -13.58
N THR A 81 3.44 -17.71 -12.51
CA THR A 81 2.42 -18.74 -12.25
C THR A 81 1.06 -18.12 -11.95
N LEU A 82 1.01 -17.03 -11.18
CA LEU A 82 -0.24 -16.35 -10.84
C LEU A 82 -0.75 -15.41 -11.93
N GLY A 83 0.10 -15.04 -12.90
CA GLY A 83 -0.23 -14.00 -13.88
C GLY A 83 -0.45 -12.62 -13.24
N VAL A 84 0.00 -12.43 -12.00
CA VAL A 84 -0.08 -11.17 -11.26
C VAL A 84 1.24 -10.44 -11.39
N ASN A 85 1.22 -9.15 -11.68
CA ASN A 85 2.44 -8.36 -11.74
C ASN A 85 3.01 -8.16 -10.33
N ILE A 86 3.98 -8.98 -9.94
CA ILE A 86 4.72 -8.84 -8.68
C ILE A 86 6.04 -8.11 -8.95
N ILE A 87 6.35 -7.10 -8.13
CA ILE A 87 7.57 -6.30 -8.21
C ILE A 87 8.33 -6.43 -6.88
N GLY A 88 9.48 -7.09 -6.94
CA GLY A 88 10.42 -7.16 -5.82
C GLY A 88 11.28 -5.89 -5.70
N ARG A 89 11.37 -5.36 -4.48
CA ARG A 89 12.31 -4.31 -4.10
C ARG A 89 13.54 -4.96 -3.50
N TYR A 90 14.51 -5.20 -4.36
CA TYR A 90 15.78 -5.79 -3.98
C TYR A 90 16.72 -4.73 -3.43
N ASN A 91 17.64 -5.13 -2.55
CA ASN A 91 18.80 -4.31 -2.27
C ASN A 91 19.63 -4.19 -3.57
N ASP A 92 20.11 -2.98 -3.83
CA ASP A 92 21.02 -2.68 -4.91
C ASP A 92 22.01 -1.63 -4.43
N ASP A 93 23.11 -1.44 -5.15
CA ASP A 93 24.16 -0.48 -4.81
C ASP A 93 23.64 0.97 -4.71
N ARG A 94 22.43 1.25 -5.22
CA ARG A 94 21.84 2.59 -5.28
C ARG A 94 20.99 2.91 -4.06
N THR A 95 20.31 1.93 -3.49
CA THR A 95 19.36 2.12 -2.40
C THR A 95 19.79 1.50 -1.08
N GLY A 96 20.60 0.44 -1.11
CA GLY A 96 21.10 -0.27 0.08
C GLY A 96 20.03 -0.95 0.94
N ILE A 97 18.74 -0.74 0.66
CA ILE A 97 17.61 -1.21 1.47
C ILE A 97 16.65 -1.98 0.56
N GLY A 98 16.45 -3.27 0.86
CA GLY A 98 15.56 -4.15 0.13
C GLY A 98 15.89 -5.63 0.39
N ILE A 99 15.17 -6.51 -0.30
CA ILE A 99 15.38 -7.96 -0.24
C ILE A 99 16.73 -8.31 -0.88
N ASP A 100 17.54 -9.13 -0.22
CA ASP A 100 18.71 -9.71 -0.88
C ASP A 100 18.25 -10.73 -1.95
N PRO A 101 18.52 -10.48 -3.24
CA PRO A 101 18.03 -11.32 -4.33
C PRO A 101 18.59 -12.74 -4.33
N ASP A 102 19.75 -12.93 -3.70
CA ASP A 102 20.48 -14.19 -3.68
C ASP A 102 20.15 -15.01 -2.42
N THR A 103 19.26 -14.51 -1.55
CA THR A 103 18.77 -15.25 -0.39
C THR A 103 18.20 -16.59 -0.82
N THR A 104 18.74 -17.67 -0.26
CA THR A 104 18.29 -19.02 -0.54
C THR A 104 16.92 -19.29 0.08
N ILE A 105 15.97 -19.72 -0.74
CA ILE A 105 14.63 -20.16 -0.34
C ILE A 105 14.53 -21.68 -0.41
N ASN A 106 14.13 -22.29 0.70
CA ASN A 106 13.79 -23.70 0.79
C ASN A 106 12.35 -23.82 1.26
N LEU A 107 11.47 -24.29 0.38
CA LEU A 107 10.03 -24.35 0.66
C LEU A 107 9.41 -25.51 -0.10
N ASP A 108 8.77 -26.43 0.63
CA ASP A 108 7.99 -27.53 0.04
C ASP A 108 6.58 -27.46 0.61
N VAL A 109 5.64 -27.02 -0.22
CA VAL A 109 4.25 -26.81 0.17
C VAL A 109 3.32 -27.27 -0.92
N VAL A 110 2.20 -27.87 -0.51
CA VAL A 110 1.19 -28.42 -1.39
C VAL A 110 -0.17 -27.80 -1.05
N ASP A 111 -0.90 -27.39 -2.08
CA ASP A 111 -2.26 -26.87 -2.05
C ASP A 111 -2.46 -25.79 -0.97
N LYS A 112 -1.63 -24.74 -1.03
CA LYS A 112 -1.73 -23.56 -0.15
C LYS A 112 -2.14 -22.32 -0.94
N PRO A 113 -2.94 -21.42 -0.35
CA PRO A 113 -3.25 -20.14 -0.99
C PRO A 113 -1.97 -19.40 -1.39
N ALA A 114 -1.96 -18.81 -2.58
CA ALA A 114 -0.78 -18.15 -3.11
C ALA A 114 -0.27 -17.04 -2.19
N LEU A 115 -1.16 -16.36 -1.48
CA LEU A 115 -0.81 -15.38 -0.45
C LEU A 115 0.05 -16.01 0.64
N THR A 116 -0.37 -17.16 1.16
CA THR A 116 0.38 -17.87 2.19
C THR A 116 1.74 -18.31 1.66
N VAL A 117 1.81 -18.81 0.43
CA VAL A 117 3.09 -19.18 -0.22
C VAL A 117 4.00 -17.95 -0.36
N LEU A 118 3.46 -16.81 -0.80
CA LEU A 118 4.21 -15.56 -0.90
C LEU A 118 4.74 -15.11 0.47
N GLU A 119 3.92 -15.16 1.51
CA GLU A 119 4.32 -14.78 2.86
C GLU A 119 5.41 -15.72 3.42
N MET A 120 5.32 -17.03 3.17
CA MET A 120 6.38 -17.98 3.56
C MET A 120 7.70 -17.73 2.83
N VAL A 121 7.66 -17.31 1.56
CA VAL A 121 8.87 -16.90 0.82
C VAL A 121 9.45 -15.62 1.42
N LEU A 122 8.61 -14.62 1.72
CA LEU A 122 9.07 -13.34 2.29
C LEU A 122 9.59 -13.48 3.72
N ASP A 123 9.05 -14.39 4.51
CA ASP A 123 9.54 -14.69 5.86
C ASP A 123 10.99 -15.17 5.83
N GLN A 124 11.34 -16.03 4.85
CA GLN A 124 12.72 -16.47 4.63
C GLN A 124 13.63 -15.38 4.05
N CYS A 125 13.08 -14.36 3.39
CA CYS A 125 13.85 -13.22 2.87
C CYS A 125 14.19 -12.18 3.96
N GLY A 126 13.48 -12.20 5.10
CA GLY A 126 13.74 -11.31 6.22
C GLY A 126 14.83 -11.87 7.14
N ASP A 127 15.40 -10.99 7.96
CA ASP A 127 16.29 -11.37 9.05
C ASP A 127 15.71 -10.93 10.41
N GLU A 128 16.48 -11.10 11.49
CA GLU A 128 16.05 -10.76 12.86
C GLU A 128 15.74 -9.26 13.03
N PHE A 129 16.33 -8.39 12.20
CA PHE A 129 16.24 -6.94 12.33
C PHE A 129 15.30 -6.32 11.29
N GLU A 130 15.21 -6.89 10.10
CA GLU A 130 14.43 -6.38 8.98
C GLU A 130 13.54 -7.48 8.38
N SER A 131 12.26 -7.44 8.75
CA SER A 131 11.23 -8.31 8.17
C SER A 131 10.78 -7.83 6.78
N CYS A 132 10.53 -8.78 5.88
CA CYS A 132 9.92 -8.49 4.58
C CYS A 132 8.38 -8.53 4.65
N ALA A 133 7.74 -7.79 3.74
CA ALA A 133 6.30 -7.72 3.62
C ALA A 133 5.88 -7.48 2.16
N TRP A 134 4.58 -7.42 1.94
CA TRP A 134 3.97 -7.14 0.65
C TRP A 134 2.89 -6.07 0.78
N GLN A 135 2.57 -5.39 -0.33
CA GLN A 135 1.47 -4.43 -0.40
C GLN A 135 0.87 -4.33 -1.80
N LEU A 136 -0.43 -4.05 -1.86
CA LEU A 136 -1.13 -3.81 -3.12
C LEU A 136 -0.90 -2.38 -3.60
N ARG A 137 -0.38 -2.25 -4.81
CA ARG A 137 -0.25 -0.99 -5.54
C ARG A 137 -1.24 -0.96 -6.70
N ASN A 138 -1.28 0.16 -7.41
CA ASN A 138 -2.14 0.29 -8.57
C ASN A 138 -1.54 -0.54 -9.72
N GLY A 139 -2.12 -1.71 -9.99
CA GLY A 139 -1.72 -2.60 -11.09
C GLY A 139 -0.54 -3.53 -10.80
N PHE A 140 -0.04 -3.59 -9.57
CA PHE A 140 0.99 -4.56 -9.18
C PHE A 140 0.97 -4.85 -7.66
N VAL A 141 1.54 -5.99 -7.30
CA VAL A 141 1.90 -6.35 -5.92
C VAL A 141 3.35 -5.95 -5.71
N GLU A 142 3.62 -5.15 -4.69
CA GLU A 142 4.98 -4.75 -4.33
C GLU A 142 5.44 -5.59 -3.14
N VAL A 143 6.64 -6.16 -3.21
CA VAL A 143 7.26 -6.93 -2.12
C VAL A 143 8.62 -6.34 -1.78
N GLY A 144 8.98 -6.34 -0.50
CA GLY A 144 10.21 -5.69 -0.02
C GLY A 144 10.32 -5.70 1.49
N THR A 145 11.43 -5.17 1.99
CA THR A 145 11.61 -4.92 3.44
C THR A 145 10.60 -3.88 3.94
N LYS A 146 10.15 -3.99 5.19
CA LYS A 146 9.16 -3.05 5.74
C LYS A 146 9.67 -1.62 5.69
N GLU A 147 10.95 -1.39 5.97
CA GLU A 147 11.57 -0.07 5.83
C GLU A 147 11.42 0.47 4.40
N ARG A 148 11.73 -0.35 3.39
CA ARG A 148 11.66 0.05 1.99
C ARG A 148 10.24 0.35 1.52
N LEU A 149 9.27 -0.41 2.04
CA LEU A 149 7.84 -0.27 1.72
C LEU A 149 7.20 0.91 2.44
N ALA A 150 7.73 1.30 3.61
CA ALA A 150 7.28 2.45 4.40
C ALA A 150 7.92 3.79 4.01
N ALA A 151 8.89 3.77 3.06
CA ALA A 151 9.57 4.94 2.57
C ALA A 151 8.59 6.06 2.16
N LYS A 152 8.94 7.33 2.41
CA LYS A 152 8.07 8.48 2.13
C LYS A 152 7.54 8.53 0.69
N SER A 153 8.35 8.12 -0.28
CA SER A 153 7.96 8.06 -1.69
C SER A 153 6.92 6.98 -2.01
N ALA A 154 6.72 6.03 -1.09
CA ALA A 154 5.78 4.92 -1.20
C ALA A 154 4.48 5.16 -0.41
N GLN A 155 4.35 6.28 0.30
CA GLN A 155 3.15 6.62 1.07
C GLN A 155 2.06 7.22 0.15
N GLU A 156 0.83 6.79 0.34
CA GLU A 156 -0.34 7.30 -0.38
C GLU A 156 -1.29 7.99 0.61
N ILE A 157 -1.69 9.23 0.32
CA ILE A 157 -2.73 9.92 1.09
C ILE A 157 -4.07 9.34 0.70
N ARG A 158 -4.80 8.79 1.68
CA ARG A 158 -6.15 8.29 1.49
C ARG A 158 -7.14 9.08 2.34
N TYR A 159 -8.12 9.67 1.68
CA TYR A 159 -9.23 10.37 2.33
C TYR A 159 -10.34 9.37 2.66
N TYR A 160 -10.69 9.29 3.94
CA TYR A 160 -11.84 8.53 4.41
C TYR A 160 -12.90 9.49 4.93
N PRO A 161 -14.16 9.39 4.46
CA PRO A 161 -15.28 10.07 5.11
C PRO A 161 -15.34 9.66 6.58
N ILE A 162 -15.49 10.62 7.50
CA ILE A 162 -15.58 10.33 8.95
C ILE A 162 -16.70 9.34 9.24
N ARG A 163 -17.80 9.39 8.47
CA ARG A 163 -18.94 8.46 8.60
C ARG A 163 -18.54 7.00 8.45
N ASP A 164 -17.50 6.69 7.66
CA ASP A 164 -17.02 5.33 7.45
C ASP A 164 -16.17 4.84 8.64
N LEU A 165 -15.72 5.76 9.51
CA LEU A 165 -14.96 5.46 10.73
C LEU A 165 -15.85 5.38 11.98
N LEU A 166 -17.10 5.82 11.89
CA LEU A 166 -18.07 5.71 12.97
C LEU A 166 -18.63 4.29 12.97
N PHE A 167 -18.48 3.57 14.07
CA PHE A 167 -19.24 2.35 14.34
C PHE A 167 -20.33 2.68 15.37
N GLU A 168 -21.50 2.09 15.19
CA GLU A 168 -22.57 2.18 16.17
C GLU A 168 -22.34 1.08 17.22
N PRO A 169 -22.10 1.42 18.50
CA PRO A 169 -21.91 0.42 19.53
C PRO A 169 -23.16 -0.47 19.61
N PRO A 170 -23.02 -1.80 19.65
CA PRO A 170 -24.17 -2.68 19.84
C PRO A 170 -24.84 -2.36 21.18
N HIS A 171 -26.17 -2.21 21.16
CA HIS A 171 -26.96 -2.06 22.36
C HIS A 171 -27.14 -3.43 23.03
N TYR A 172 -26.44 -3.65 24.14
CA TYR A 172 -26.66 -4.82 24.99
C TYR A 172 -27.85 -4.59 25.92
N ASN A 173 -29.01 -5.19 25.60
CA ASN A 173 -30.24 -5.13 26.40
C ASN A 173 -30.54 -6.45 27.14
N ASN A 174 -29.62 -7.41 27.09
CA ASN A 174 -29.64 -8.65 27.86
C ASN A 174 -28.55 -8.60 28.94
N ALA A 175 -28.70 -7.68 29.90
CA ALA A 175 -27.87 -7.71 31.09
C ALA A 175 -28.39 -8.82 32.03
N PRO A 176 -27.51 -9.63 32.65
CA PRO A 176 -27.93 -10.53 33.72
C PRO A 176 -28.50 -9.73 34.89
N ASP A 177 -29.57 -10.23 35.50
CA ASP A 177 -30.07 -9.66 36.74
C ASP A 177 -29.05 -9.89 37.86
N LEU A 178 -28.47 -8.80 38.38
CA LEU A 178 -27.60 -8.84 39.56
C LEU A 178 -28.48 -8.85 40.82
N ASP A 179 -28.76 -10.05 41.33
CA ASP A 179 -29.42 -10.21 42.63
C ASP A 179 -28.41 -9.98 43.77
N LEU A 180 -28.29 -8.71 44.19
CA LEU A 180 -27.41 -8.28 45.27
C LEU A 180 -27.86 -8.82 46.65
N ASP A 181 -29.13 -9.15 46.83
CA ASP A 181 -29.64 -9.71 48.09
C ASP A 181 -29.16 -11.15 48.28
N SER A 182 -29.11 -11.94 47.20
CA SER A 182 -28.52 -13.29 47.23
C SER A 182 -27.01 -13.28 47.51
N ALA A 183 -26.27 -12.33 46.95
CA ALA A 183 -24.83 -12.22 47.14
C ALA A 183 -24.46 -11.71 48.55
N LEU A 184 -25.26 -10.81 49.13
CA LEU A 184 -25.02 -10.26 50.46
C LEU A 184 -25.40 -11.25 51.58
N SER A 185 -26.50 -12.01 51.41
CA SER A 185 -26.92 -13.04 52.36
C SER A 185 -25.95 -14.24 52.42
N GLN A 186 -25.25 -14.55 51.32
CA GLN A 186 -24.19 -15.57 51.31
C GLN A 186 -22.92 -15.13 52.08
N SER A 187 -22.68 -13.82 52.23
CA SER A 187 -21.59 -13.28 53.06
C SER A 187 -21.93 -13.10 54.54
N GLY A 188 -23.22 -13.19 54.91
CA GLY A 188 -23.71 -12.95 56.27
C GLY A 188 -23.80 -14.18 57.19
N ASN A 189 -23.59 -15.40 56.68
CA ASN A 189 -23.85 -16.64 57.44
C ASN A 189 -22.61 -17.53 57.71
N GLN A 190 -21.41 -16.93 57.78
CA GLN A 190 -20.21 -17.60 58.29
C GLN A 190 -19.55 -16.74 59.36
N GLY A 191 -20.23 -16.60 60.50
CA GLY A 191 -19.72 -15.90 61.67
C GLY A 191 -20.42 -16.33 62.95
N GLY A 192 -19.86 -17.34 63.63
CA GLY A 192 -20.03 -17.53 65.08
C GLY A 192 -20.74 -18.82 65.50
N GLY A 193 -20.00 -19.66 66.26
CA GLY A 193 -20.54 -20.62 67.23
C GLY A 193 -20.48 -22.07 66.82
#